data_AF-A0A7Y7M478-F1
#
_entry.id   AF-A0A7Y7M478-F1
#
_cell.length_a   1.000
_cell.length_b   1.000
_cell.length_c   1.000
_cell.angle_alpha   90.00
_cell.angle_beta   90.00
_cell.angle_gamma   90.00
#
_symmetry.space_group_name_H-M   'P 1'
#
loop_
_entity.id
_entity.type
_entity.pdbx_description
1 polymer ?
#
loop_
_entity_poly.entity_id
_entity_poly.type
_entity_poly.pdbx_seq_one_letter_code
_entity_poly.pdbx_strand_id
1 'polypeptide(L)' 'MATATQYAVYYTTETDGGAAGYVWNRVMWDGSSTWAPPAGSAAVADPTAQYPIGSTYTAPTS' A
#
# COMPACT_ATOMS: atom_id res chain seq x y z
N MET A 1 22.39 -0.44 -4.84
CA MET A 1 21.47 -1.36 -4.15
C MET A 1 20.34 -0.51 -3.60
N ALA A 2 19.11 -0.68 -4.10
CA ALA A 2 17.96 -0.03 -3.48
C ALA A 2 17.65 -0.79 -2.16
N THR A 3 17.53 -0.06 -1.06
CA THR A 3 17.24 -0.66 0.25
C THR A 3 15.76 -0.99 0.31
N ALA A 4 15.43 -2.25 0.57
CA ALA A 4 14.05 -2.64 0.81
C ALA A 4 13.51 -1.89 2.03
N THR A 5 12.35 -1.26 1.87
CA THR A 5 11.61 -0.63 2.95
C THR A 5 10.19 -1.16 2.99
N GLN A 6 9.48 -0.87 4.06
CA GLN A 6 8.11 -1.30 4.20
C GLN A 6 7.19 -0.43 3.35
N TYR A 7 6.27 -1.06 2.64
CA TYR A 7 5.18 -0.43 1.91
C TYR A 7 3.85 -0.99 2.41
N ALA A 8 2.85 -0.12 2.52
CA ALA A 8 1.47 -0.49 2.77
C ALA A 8 0.74 -0.61 1.42
N VAL A 9 0.00 -1.70 1.23
CA VAL A 9 -0.82 -1.95 0.04
C VAL A 9 -2.27 -1.70 0.42
N TYR A 10 -2.90 -0.78 -0.29
CA TYR A 10 -4.25 -0.32 -0.02
C TYR A 10 -5.12 -0.39 -1.28
N TYR A 11 -6.43 -0.51 -1.09
CA TYR A 11 -7.38 -0.47 -2.20
C TYR A 11 -7.54 0.95 -2.75
N THR A 12 -7.48 1.14 -4.06
CA THR A 12 -7.73 2.45 -4.71
C THR A 12 -9.20 2.71 -4.95
N THR A 13 -10.01 1.65 -5.02
CA THR A 13 -11.46 1.65 -5.15
C THR A 13 -12.04 0.62 -4.20
N GLU A 14 -13.35 0.70 -3.90
CA GLU A 14 -13.98 -0.36 -3.10
C GLU A 14 -13.81 -1.73 -3.77
N THR A 15 -13.18 -2.67 -3.07
CA THR A 15 -12.79 -3.98 -3.60
C THR A 15 -12.90 -5.02 -2.49
N ASP A 16 -13.49 -6.19 -2.78
CA ASP A 16 -13.64 -7.30 -1.82
C ASP A 16 -14.23 -6.90 -0.45
N GLY A 17 -15.15 -5.92 -0.44
CA GLY A 17 -15.77 -5.39 0.78
C GLY A 17 -14.90 -4.42 1.59
N GLY A 18 -13.68 -4.11 1.13
CA GLY A 18 -12.84 -3.05 1.67
C GLY A 18 -13.05 -1.73 0.94
N ALA A 19 -13.26 -0.64 1.69
CA ALA A 19 -13.38 0.70 1.12
C ALA A 19 -12.08 1.17 0.46
N ALA A 20 -12.17 2.18 -0.41
CA ALA A 20 -10.99 2.88 -0.92
C ALA A 20 -10.14 3.41 0.26
N GLY A 21 -8.83 3.19 0.17
CA GLY A 21 -7.86 3.47 1.22
C GLY A 21 -7.62 2.32 2.20
N TYR A 22 -8.45 1.28 2.23
CA TYR A 22 -8.26 0.16 3.15
C TYR A 22 -6.94 -0.58 2.88
N VAL A 23 -6.09 -0.66 3.91
CA VAL A 23 -4.78 -1.34 3.85
C VAL A 23 -4.99 -2.82 4.14
N TRP A 24 -4.84 -3.65 3.11
CA TRP A 24 -5.07 -5.09 3.21
C TRP A 24 -3.77 -5.92 3.27
N ASN A 25 -2.63 -5.33 2.90
CA ASN A 25 -1.34 -6.01 2.95
C ASN A 25 -0.18 -5.03 3.22
N ARG A 26 0.96 -5.56 3.66
CA ARG A 26 2.20 -4.81 3.87
C ARG A 26 3.36 -5.65 3.34
N VAL A 27 4.20 -5.05 2.50
CA VAL A 27 5.29 -5.73 1.82
C VAL A 27 6.62 -5.03 2.07
N MET A 28 7.71 -5.78 1.99
CA MET A 28 9.05 -5.19 1.87
C MET A 28 9.36 -5.03 0.39
N TRP A 29 9.59 -3.80 -0.04
CA TRP A 29 9.87 -3.49 -1.44
C TRP A 29 10.95 -2.42 -1.53
N ASP A 30 11.78 -2.53 -2.56
CA ASP A 30 12.88 -1.60 -2.84
C ASP A 30 12.43 -0.37 -3.64
N GLY A 31 11.15 -0.29 -4.01
CA GLY A 31 10.59 0.78 -4.82
C GLY A 31 10.99 0.74 -6.31
N SER A 32 11.78 -0.26 -6.73
CA SER A 32 12.41 -0.30 -8.07
C SER A 32 12.28 -1.64 -8.77
N SER A 33 12.06 -2.73 -8.04
CA SER A 33 11.79 -4.06 -8.59
C SER A 33 10.46 -4.04 -9.37
N THR A 34 10.32 -4.90 -10.38
CA THR A 34 9.14 -4.98 -11.27
C THR A 34 7.84 -5.43 -10.60
N TRP A 35 7.85 -5.60 -9.28
CA TRP A 35 6.65 -5.90 -8.52
C TRP A 35 5.66 -4.73 -8.60
N ALA A 36 4.39 -5.06 -8.75
CA ALA A 36 3.29 -4.12 -8.69
C ALA A 36 2.17 -4.69 -7.83
N PRO A 37 1.41 -3.85 -7.11
CA PRO A 37 0.19 -4.26 -6.44
C PRO A 37 -0.82 -4.87 -7.44
N PRO A 38 -1.69 -5.79 -6.99
CA PRO A 38 -2.81 -6.27 -7.79
C PRO A 38 -3.71 -5.14 -8.28
N ALA A 39 -4.49 -5.41 -9.33
CA ALA A 39 -5.50 -4.47 -9.83
C ALA A 39 -6.45 -4.02 -8.70
N GLY A 40 -6.86 -2.74 -8.73
CA GLY A 40 -7.67 -2.14 -7.67
C GLY A 40 -6.88 -1.82 -6.39
N SER A 41 -5.56 -1.98 -6.39
CA SER A 41 -4.68 -1.63 -5.27
C SER A 41 -3.52 -0.74 -5.70
N ALA A 42 -2.97 -0.03 -4.73
CA ALA A 42 -1.73 0.73 -4.86
C ALA A 42 -0.86 0.50 -3.62
N ALA A 43 0.43 0.85 -3.72
CA ALA A 43 1.37 0.78 -2.62
C ALA A 43 1.87 2.17 -2.26
N VAL A 44 1.98 2.45 -0.97
CA VAL A 44 2.58 3.67 -0.43
C VAL A 44 3.73 3.29 0.49
N ALA A 45 4.82 4.07 0.46
CA ALA A 45 5.95 3.85 1.36
C ALA A 45 5.49 4.07 2.82
N ASP A 46 5.81 3.11 3.68
CA ASP A 46 5.44 3.06 5.10
C ASP A 46 6.66 2.68 5.97
N PRO A 47 7.80 3.40 5.87
CA PRO A 47 9.05 3.04 6.57
C PRO A 47 8.92 3.06 8.09
N THR A 48 7.93 3.77 8.60
CA THR A 48 7.63 4.02 10.02
C THR A 48 6.50 3.15 10.55
N ALA A 49 5.95 2.24 9.73
CA ALA A 49 4.86 1.36 10.11
C ALA A 49 3.57 2.06 10.58
N GLN A 50 3.25 3.23 10.01
CA GLN A 50 2.08 4.04 10.32
C GLN A 50 0.78 3.43 9.79
N TYR A 51 0.85 2.55 8.80
CA TYR A 51 -0.31 1.96 8.14
C TYR A 51 -0.38 0.45 8.35
N PRO A 52 -0.86 -0.03 9.51
CA PRO A 52 -1.07 -1.45 9.76
C PRO A 52 -2.19 -2.03 8.88
N ILE A 53 -2.21 -3.34 8.70
CA ILE A 53 -3.31 -4.03 7.99
C ILE A 53 -4.61 -3.78 8.77
N GLY A 54 -5.68 -3.44 8.04
CA GLY A 54 -6.97 -3.05 8.61
C GLY A 54 -7.12 -1.54 8.85
N SER A 55 -6.04 -0.76 8.71
CA SER A 55 -6.12 0.70 8.74
C SER A 55 -6.57 1.28 7.39
N THR A 56 -6.74 2.60 7.36
CA THR A 56 -7.11 3.33 6.15
C THR A 56 -6.02 4.34 5.82
N TYR A 57 -5.50 4.24 4.60
CA TYR A 57 -4.67 5.26 3.97
C TYR A 57 -5.55 6.22 3.19
N THR A 58 -5.55 7.49 3.59
CA THR A 58 -6.20 8.56 2.81
C THR A 58 -5.16 9.15 1.87
N ALA A 59 -5.23 8.77 0.59
CA ALA A 59 -4.41 9.40 -0.43
C ALA A 59 -4.72 10.91 -0.49
N PRO A 60 -3.71 11.79 -0.51
CA PRO A 60 -3.95 13.22 -0.66
C PRO A 60 -4.65 13.47 -2.00
N THR A 61 -5.79 14.15 -1.96
CA THR A 61 -6.44 14.66 -3.17
C THR A 61 -5.60 15.81 -3.68
N SER A 62 -4.85 15.57 -4.75
CA SER A 62 -4.13 16.58 -5.53
C SER A 62 -5.09 17.57 -6.17
#